data_AF-A0A7K8H5Z4-F1
#
_entry.id   AF-A0A7K8H5Z4-F1
#
_cell.length_a   1.000
_cell.length_b   1.000
_cell.length_c   1.000
_cell.angle_alpha   90.00
_cell.angle_beta   90.00
_cell.angle_gamma   90.00
#
_symmetry.space_group_name_H-M   'P 1'
#
loop_
_entity.id
_entity.type
_entity.pdbx_description
1 polymer ?
#
loop_
_entity_poly.entity_id
_entity_poly.type
_entity_poly.pdbx_seq_one_letter_code
_entity_poly.pdbx_strand_id
1 'polypeptide(L)'
;MLAAAILPNTIEQAKLSHAFFHQNAQAIKRDFHITLEQARDIVRACSDCQLVQPLPSSGATNPRGLESLQKWQTDVTKYPSFGKLKNIHVSVDTFSNAVFASVHTGETAKHVCQHFSQAFCYLGIPQEIKTDNGPSYASQELATFLNDWGVRHTFG
;
A
#
# COMPACT_ATOMS: atom_id res chain seq x y z
N MET A 1 -23.37 -9.40 59.78
CA MET A 1 -22.85 -8.48 58.73
C MET A 1 -22.59 -9.29 57.48
N LEU A 2 -23.46 -9.22 56.48
CA LEU A 2 -23.19 -9.78 55.14
C LEU A 2 -22.93 -8.60 54.23
N ALA A 3 -21.69 -8.48 53.76
CA ALA A 3 -21.28 -7.45 52.81
C ALA A 3 -21.96 -7.74 51.47
N ALA A 4 -22.88 -6.87 51.06
CA ALA A 4 -23.39 -6.87 49.70
C ALA A 4 -22.24 -6.48 48.77
N ALA A 5 -21.72 -7.44 48.01
CA ALA A 5 -20.79 -7.16 46.93
C ALA A 5 -21.54 -6.29 45.90
N ILE A 6 -21.22 -4.99 45.87
CA ILE A 6 -21.72 -4.05 44.87
C ILE A 6 -21.16 -4.55 43.54
N LEU A 7 -22.02 -5.15 42.70
CA LEU A 7 -21.63 -5.57 41.36
C LEU A 7 -21.01 -4.35 40.64
N PRO A 8 -19.84 -4.51 40.00
CA PRO A 8 -19.26 -3.41 39.23
C PRO A 8 -20.26 -2.97 38.16
N ASN A 9 -20.30 -1.66 37.86
CA ASN A 9 -21.04 -1.18 36.68
C ASN A 9 -20.59 -1.99 35.45
N THR A 10 -21.49 -2.21 34.51
CA THR A 10 -21.34 -3.10 33.35
C THR A 10 -20.04 -2.86 32.55
N ILE A 11 -19.54 -1.62 32.53
CA ILE A 11 -18.25 -1.25 31.93
C ILE A 11 -17.06 -1.87 32.68
N GLU A 12 -17.07 -1.85 34.02
CA GLU A 12 -16.00 -2.45 34.83
C GLU A 12 -16.01 -3.98 34.72
N GLN A 13 -17.19 -4.59 34.61
CA GLN A 13 -17.30 -6.03 34.32
C GLN A 13 -16.72 -6.37 32.94
N ALA A 14 -17.01 -5.53 31.93
CA ALA A 14 -16.45 -5.67 30.59
C ALA A 14 -14.91 -5.53 30.59
N LYS A 15 -14.34 -4.60 31.37
CA LYS A 15 -12.89 -4.46 31.53
C LYS A 15 -12.26 -5.71 32.14
N LEU A 16 -12.85 -6.26 33.20
CA LEU A 16 -12.36 -7.49 33.84
C LEU A 16 -12.45 -8.70 32.90
N SER A 17 -13.56 -8.85 32.18
CA SER A 17 -13.73 -9.91 31.18
C SER A 17 -12.71 -9.78 30.05
N HIS A 18 -12.49 -8.57 29.53
CA HIS A 18 -11.50 -8.33 28.49
C HIS A 18 -10.07 -8.58 28.98
N ALA A 19 -9.73 -8.19 30.21
CA ALA A 19 -8.42 -8.46 30.79
C ALA A 19 -8.11 -9.96 30.94
N PHE A 20 -9.13 -10.81 31.08
CA PHE A 20 -8.95 -12.25 31.20
C PHE A 20 -9.01 -12.98 29.85
N PHE A 21 -9.94 -12.60 28.97
CA PHE A 21 -10.23 -13.34 27.73
C PHE A 21 -9.75 -12.65 26.44
N HIS A 22 -9.31 -11.39 26.50
CA HIS A 22 -8.94 -10.56 25.35
C HIS A 22 -9.97 -10.57 24.21
N GLN A 23 -11.25 -10.56 24.56
CA GLN A 23 -12.37 -10.55 23.61
C GLN A 23 -12.33 -9.29 22.73
N ASN A 24 -12.72 -9.41 21.45
CA ASN A 24 -12.81 -8.24 20.57
C ASN A 24 -13.99 -7.31 20.93
N ALA A 25 -13.97 -6.07 20.43
CA ALA A 25 -14.96 -5.05 20.78
C ALA A 25 -16.41 -5.44 20.45
N GLN A 26 -16.65 -6.28 19.43
CA GLN A 26 -18.00 -6.74 19.09
C GLN A 26 -18.53 -7.76 20.10
N ALA A 27 -17.68 -8.68 20.56
CA ALA A 27 -18.03 -9.62 21.62
C ALA A 27 -18.35 -8.88 22.92
N ILE A 28 -17.51 -7.91 23.32
CA ILE A 28 -17.75 -7.09 24.52
C ILE A 28 -19.07 -6.32 24.41
N LYS A 29 -19.33 -5.67 23.27
CA LYS A 29 -20.58 -4.95 23.02
C LYS A 29 -21.80 -5.87 23.20
N ARG A 30 -21.74 -7.08 22.63
CA ARG A 30 -22.84 -8.04 22.66
C ARG A 30 -23.08 -8.56 24.07
N ASP A 31 -22.02 -8.91 24.80
CA ASP A 31 -22.12 -9.64 26.06
C ASP A 31 -22.39 -8.70 27.26
N PHE A 32 -21.97 -7.43 27.16
CA PHE A 32 -22.13 -6.43 28.23
C PHE A 32 -23.12 -5.31 27.86
N HIS A 33 -23.75 -5.36 26.69
CA HIS A 33 -24.74 -4.37 26.23
C HIS A 33 -24.28 -2.90 26.32
N ILE A 34 -22.98 -2.64 26.17
CA ILE A 34 -22.39 -1.29 26.13
C ILE A 34 -22.32 -0.76 24.69
N THR A 35 -21.97 0.52 24.51
CA THR A 35 -21.77 1.08 23.17
C THR A 35 -20.52 0.48 22.50
N LEU A 36 -20.51 0.46 21.16
CA LEU A 36 -19.35 0.01 20.40
C LEU A 36 -18.11 0.87 20.66
N GLU A 37 -18.31 2.17 20.93
CA GLU A 37 -17.24 3.10 21.27
C GLU A 37 -16.59 2.73 22.60
N GLN A 38 -17.39 2.54 23.65
CA GLN A 38 -16.90 2.08 24.96
C GLN A 38 -16.18 0.73 24.86
N ALA A 39 -16.71 -0.21 24.09
CA ALA A 39 -16.04 -1.50 23.86
C ALA A 39 -14.70 -1.36 23.12
N ARG A 40 -14.61 -0.45 22.15
CA ARG A 40 -13.35 -0.13 21.45
C ARG A 40 -12.35 0.52 22.39
N ASP A 41 -12.78 1.39 23.29
CA ASP A 41 -11.90 2.04 24.26
C ASP A 41 -11.31 1.05 25.25
N ILE A 42 -12.10 0.05 25.70
CA ILE A 42 -11.61 -1.05 26.55
C ILE A 42 -10.52 -1.84 25.83
N VAL A 43 -10.74 -2.23 24.57
CA VAL A 43 -9.75 -2.95 23.76
C VAL A 43 -8.51 -2.09 23.48
N ARG A 44 -8.70 -0.79 23.23
CA ARG A 44 -7.61 0.15 22.98
C ARG A 44 -6.79 0.42 24.24
N ALA A 45 -7.36 0.33 25.43
CA ALA A 45 -6.63 0.50 26.68
C ALA A 45 -5.80 -0.72 27.11
N CYS A 46 -6.00 -1.89 26.49
CA CYS A 46 -5.27 -3.11 26.81
C CYS A 46 -3.89 -3.15 26.11
N SER A 47 -2.81 -3.21 26.91
CA SER A 47 -1.42 -3.28 26.42
C SER A 47 -1.17 -4.51 25.54
N ASP A 48 -1.68 -5.67 25.94
CA ASP A 48 -1.44 -6.92 25.23
C ASP A 48 -2.16 -6.92 23.88
N CYS A 49 -3.38 -6.39 23.84
CA CYS A 49 -4.12 -6.22 22.61
C CYS A 49 -3.50 -5.15 21.69
N GLN A 50 -2.89 -4.09 22.23
CA GLN A 50 -2.15 -3.12 21.42
C GLN A 50 -0.91 -3.73 20.74
N LEU A 51 -0.20 -4.64 21.41
CA LEU A 51 0.97 -5.31 20.84
C LEU A 51 0.63 -6.20 19.63
N VAL A 52 -0.57 -6.77 19.61
CA VAL A 52 -1.05 -7.63 18.52
C VAL A 52 -2.02 -6.93 17.58
N GLN A 53 -2.37 -5.67 17.84
CA GLN A 53 -3.16 -4.90 16.91
C GLN A 53 -2.37 -4.78 15.61
N PRO A 54 -2.97 -5.15 14.45
CA PRO A 54 -2.38 -4.83 13.18
C PRO A 54 -2.08 -3.33 13.21
N LEU A 55 -0.85 -2.96 12.85
CA LEU A 55 -0.55 -1.57 12.53
C LEU A 55 -1.73 -1.06 11.70
N PRO A 56 -2.37 0.08 12.06
CA PRO A 56 -3.32 0.67 11.16
C PRO A 56 -2.62 0.69 9.82
N SER A 57 -3.28 0.20 8.77
CA SER A 57 -2.76 0.36 7.43
C SER A 57 -2.70 1.87 7.26
N SER A 58 -1.58 2.48 7.64
CA SER A 58 -1.13 3.78 7.19
C SER A 58 -1.42 3.69 5.73
N GLY A 59 -2.42 4.44 5.28
CA GLY A 59 -2.96 4.34 3.94
C GLY A 59 -1.84 4.69 2.98
N ALA A 60 -0.95 3.74 2.71
CA ALA A 60 0.04 3.74 1.68
C ALA A 60 -0.69 3.47 0.37
N THR A 61 -1.82 4.16 0.17
CA THR A 61 -2.25 4.54 -1.15
C THR A 61 -1.06 5.27 -1.76
N ASN A 62 -0.39 4.60 -2.70
CA ASN A 62 0.62 5.22 -3.51
C ASN A 62 0.05 6.55 -4.03
N PRO A 63 0.64 7.71 -3.69
CA PRO A 63 0.06 9.00 -4.01
C PRO A 63 -0.08 9.13 -5.53
N ARG A 64 -1.33 9.23 -6.00
CA ARG A 64 -1.68 9.34 -7.43
C ARG A 64 -1.47 10.76 -7.94
N GLY A 65 -1.31 10.90 -9.24
CA GLY A 65 -1.40 12.19 -9.92
C GLY A 65 -2.81 12.79 -9.77
N LEU A 66 -2.87 14.11 -9.72
CA LEU A 66 -4.06 14.96 -9.74
C LEU A 66 -4.49 15.30 -11.17
N GLU A 67 -3.60 15.14 -12.16
CA GLU A 67 -3.86 15.36 -13.57
C GLU A 67 -3.18 14.30 -14.45
N SER A 68 -3.63 14.19 -15.71
CA SER A 68 -3.04 13.28 -16.70
C SER A 68 -1.59 13.66 -16.97
N LEU A 69 -0.73 12.67 -17.17
CA LEU A 69 0.72 12.82 -17.37
C LEU A 69 1.44 13.47 -16.19
N GLN A 70 0.83 13.60 -15.01
CA GLN A 70 1.56 14.08 -13.85
C GLN A 70 2.44 12.98 -13.26
N LYS A 71 1.88 11.80 -13.04
CA LYS A 71 2.57 10.71 -12.36
C LYS A 71 2.23 9.36 -12.94
N TRP A 72 3.26 8.67 -13.40
CA TRP A 72 3.16 7.28 -13.80
C TRP A 72 3.72 6.35 -12.73
N GLN A 73 3.19 5.14 -12.69
CA GLN A 73 3.80 4.01 -12.00
C GLN A 73 4.26 3.00 -13.03
N THR A 74 5.49 2.51 -12.87
CA THR A 74 6.06 1.52 -13.80
C THR A 74 6.63 0.35 -13.04
N ASP A 75 6.35 -0.85 -13.54
CA ASP A 75 6.85 -2.10 -13.00
C ASP A 75 7.07 -3.13 -14.12
N VAL A 76 7.84 -4.19 -13.84
CA VAL A 76 8.01 -5.34 -14.73
C VAL A 76 7.33 -6.57 -14.14
N THR A 77 6.42 -7.15 -14.92
CA THR A 77 5.83 -8.45 -14.63
C THR A 77 6.32 -9.52 -15.61
N LYS A 78 6.25 -10.79 -15.20
CA LYS A 78 6.73 -11.91 -16.02
C LYS A 78 5.58 -12.81 -16.45
N TYR A 79 5.52 -13.08 -17.75
CA TYR A 79 4.61 -14.08 -18.32
C TYR A 79 5.38 -15.13 -19.12
N PRO A 80 5.65 -16.32 -18.55
CA PRO A 80 6.52 -17.33 -19.14
C PRO A 80 6.11 -17.78 -20.56
N SER A 81 4.82 -17.74 -20.90
CA SER A 81 4.33 -18.17 -22.22
C SER A 81 4.85 -17.31 -23.38
N PHE A 82 5.37 -16.10 -23.11
CA PHE A 82 6.06 -15.28 -24.12
C PHE A 82 7.53 -15.70 -24.36
N GLY A 83 7.99 -16.78 -23.73
CA GLY A 83 9.30 -17.36 -23.96
C GLY A 83 10.43 -16.39 -23.67
N LYS A 84 11.24 -16.05 -24.69
CA LYS A 84 12.33 -15.09 -24.53
C LYS A 84 11.82 -13.70 -24.17
N LEU A 85 10.62 -13.31 -24.62
CA LEU A 85 10.00 -11.99 -24.38
C LEU A 85 9.11 -11.98 -23.13
N LYS A 86 9.39 -12.85 -22.16
CA LYS A 86 8.57 -13.01 -20.93
C LYS A 86 8.48 -11.79 -20.04
N ASN A 87 9.37 -10.79 -20.19
CA ASN A 87 9.41 -9.62 -19.32
C ASN A 87 8.52 -8.53 -19.90
N ILE A 88 7.37 -8.31 -19.27
CA ILE A 88 6.39 -7.30 -19.65
C ILE A 88 6.63 -6.06 -18.80
N HIS A 89 7.13 -5.00 -19.43
CA HIS A 89 7.29 -3.70 -18.81
C HIS A 89 5.97 -2.95 -18.96
N VAL A 90 5.43 -2.42 -17.86
CA VAL A 90 4.11 -1.79 -17.83
C VAL A 90 4.21 -0.43 -17.15
N SER A 91 3.79 0.62 -17.85
CA SER A 91 3.58 1.96 -17.30
C SER A 91 2.09 2.28 -17.23
N VAL A 92 1.66 2.82 -16.10
CA VAL A 92 0.28 3.27 -15.88
C VAL A 92 0.28 4.72 -15.47
N ASP A 93 -0.49 5.53 -16.19
CA ASP A 93 -0.83 6.88 -15.75
C ASP A 93 -1.78 6.80 -14.56
N THR A 94 -1.33 7.32 -13.43
CA THR A 94 -2.09 7.15 -12.18
C THR A 94 -3.33 8.02 -12.09
N PHE A 95 -3.59 8.95 -13.00
CA PHE A 95 -4.83 9.75 -12.99
C PHE A 95 -5.85 9.18 -13.98
N SER A 96 -5.47 9.10 -15.26
CA SER A 96 -6.32 8.66 -16.37
C SER A 96 -6.50 7.13 -16.43
N ASN A 97 -5.61 6.37 -15.77
CA ASN A 97 -5.49 4.92 -15.90
C ASN A 97 -5.10 4.44 -17.31
N ALA A 98 -4.55 5.33 -18.16
CA ALA A 98 -3.96 4.91 -19.42
C ALA A 98 -2.78 3.96 -19.17
N VAL A 99 -2.74 2.85 -19.90
CA VAL A 99 -1.72 1.81 -19.73
C VAL A 99 -0.93 1.65 -21.02
N PHE A 100 0.39 1.60 -20.91
CA PHE A 100 1.27 1.14 -21.97
C PHE A 100 2.06 -0.07 -21.48
N ALA A 101 2.12 -1.11 -22.32
CA ALA A 101 2.87 -2.32 -22.03
C ALA A 101 3.72 -2.74 -23.22
N SER A 102 4.97 -3.15 -22.96
CA SER A 102 5.87 -3.67 -23.99
C SER A 102 6.61 -4.90 -23.48
N VAL A 103 6.86 -5.85 -24.38
CA VAL A 103 7.54 -7.11 -24.05
C VAL A 103 9.02 -7.06 -24.44
N HIS A 104 9.88 -7.54 -23.55
CA HIS A 104 11.34 -7.45 -23.68
C HIS A 104 12.04 -8.76 -23.32
N THR A 105 13.25 -8.94 -23.85
CA THR A 105 14.08 -10.11 -23.56
C THR A 105 14.73 -10.06 -22.17
N GLY A 106 14.74 -8.90 -21.52
CA GLY A 106 15.26 -8.72 -20.18
C GLY A 106 14.70 -7.50 -19.45
N GLU A 107 15.33 -7.21 -18.32
CA GLU A 107 14.94 -6.14 -17.38
C GLU A 107 16.04 -5.08 -17.24
N THR A 108 17.10 -5.11 -18.06
CA THR A 108 18.21 -4.14 -17.92
C THR A 108 17.74 -2.70 -18.15
N ALA A 109 18.51 -1.73 -17.67
CA ALA A 109 18.25 -0.30 -17.87
C ALA A 109 17.94 0.04 -19.34
N LYS A 110 18.72 -0.49 -20.28
CA LYS A 110 18.44 -0.38 -21.72
C LYS A 110 17.02 -0.82 -22.13
N HIS A 111 16.52 -1.94 -21.61
CA HIS A 111 15.16 -2.39 -21.91
C HIS A 111 14.12 -1.44 -21.32
N VAL A 112 14.36 -0.94 -20.11
CA VAL A 112 13.50 0.07 -19.46
C VAL A 112 13.47 1.37 -20.27
N CYS A 113 14.62 1.87 -20.74
CA CYS A 113 14.68 3.05 -21.60
C CYS A 113 13.95 2.84 -22.93
N GLN A 114 14.03 1.65 -23.52
CA GLN A 114 13.28 1.29 -24.73
C GLN A 114 11.77 1.27 -24.47
N HIS A 115 11.33 0.72 -23.33
CA HIS A 115 9.93 0.77 -22.91
C HIS A 115 9.44 2.22 -22.78
N PHE A 116 10.17 3.07 -22.04
CA PHE A 116 9.79 4.47 -21.86
C PHE A 116 9.78 5.26 -23.15
N SER A 117 10.76 5.05 -24.03
CA SER A 117 10.78 5.71 -25.35
C SER A 117 9.50 5.41 -26.15
N GLN A 118 9.05 4.15 -26.12
CA GLN A 118 7.78 3.78 -26.77
C GLN A 118 6.59 4.39 -26.04
N ALA A 119 6.52 4.25 -24.71
CA ALA A 119 5.41 4.75 -23.89
C ALA A 119 5.22 6.26 -24.07
N PHE A 120 6.31 7.03 -24.08
CA PHE A 120 6.29 8.48 -24.28
C PHE A 120 5.75 8.89 -25.64
N CYS A 121 6.09 8.14 -26.69
CA CYS A 121 5.55 8.36 -28.04
C CYS A 121 4.04 8.11 -28.12
N TYR A 122 3.51 7.13 -27.38
CA TYR A 122 2.09 6.75 -27.46
C TYR A 122 1.20 7.53 -26.49
N LEU A 123 1.65 7.77 -25.27
CA LEU A 123 0.84 8.38 -24.22
C LEU A 123 1.22 9.83 -23.92
N GLY A 124 2.42 10.27 -24.32
CA GLY A 124 3.02 11.54 -23.91
C GLY A 124 4.03 11.35 -22.78
N ILE A 125 4.75 12.43 -22.45
CA ILE A 125 5.83 12.41 -21.46
C ILE A 125 5.26 12.81 -20.09
N PRO A 126 5.41 11.98 -19.04
CA PRO A 126 4.94 12.33 -17.71
C PRO A 126 5.88 13.30 -17.00
N GLN A 127 5.38 14.05 -16.01
CA GLN A 127 6.22 14.88 -15.14
C GLN A 127 7.04 14.04 -14.15
N GLU A 128 6.47 12.95 -13.64
CA GLU A 128 7.10 12.04 -12.68
C GLU A 128 6.82 10.58 -13.01
N ILE A 129 7.82 9.73 -12.82
CA ILE A 129 7.68 8.27 -12.85
C ILE A 129 8.11 7.72 -11.52
N LYS A 130 7.25 6.89 -10.93
CA LYS A 130 7.55 6.09 -9.74
C LYS A 130 7.81 4.64 -10.12
N THR A 131 8.93 4.07 -9.67
CA THR A 131 9.28 2.65 -9.85
C THR A 131 9.61 2.00 -8.52
N ASP A 132 9.76 0.68 -8.49
CA ASP A 132 10.38 0.00 -7.35
C ASP A 132 11.90 0.28 -7.29
N ASN A 133 12.55 -0.26 -6.26
CA ASN A 133 14.00 -0.16 -6.04
C ASN A 133 14.81 -1.19 -6.84
N GLY A 134 14.25 -1.73 -7.93
CA GLY A 134 14.91 -2.69 -8.79
C GLY A 134 16.24 -2.16 -9.35
N PRO A 135 17.26 -3.01 -9.54
CA PRO A 135 18.60 -2.58 -9.94
C PRO A 135 18.65 -1.89 -11.30
N SER A 136 17.71 -2.22 -12.20
CA SER A 136 17.58 -1.56 -13.50
C SER A 136 17.08 -0.12 -13.37
N TYR A 137 16.17 0.12 -12.42
CA TYR A 137 15.65 1.45 -12.15
C TYR A 137 16.64 2.34 -11.39
N ALA A 138 17.45 1.75 -10.51
CA ALA A 138 18.52 2.47 -9.80
C ALA A 138 19.78 2.74 -10.65
N SER A 139 19.75 2.45 -11.95
CA SER A 139 20.92 2.58 -12.82
C SER A 139 21.18 4.03 -13.25
N GLN A 140 22.45 4.37 -13.42
CA GLN A 140 22.85 5.68 -13.95
C GLN A 140 22.36 5.90 -15.40
N GLU A 141 22.28 4.84 -16.20
CA GLU A 141 21.77 4.90 -17.58
C GLU A 141 20.31 5.38 -17.61
N LEU A 142 19.46 4.82 -16.74
CA LEU A 142 18.07 5.26 -16.65
C LEU A 142 17.96 6.69 -16.08
N ALA A 143 18.74 7.02 -15.05
CA ALA A 143 18.73 8.35 -14.46
C ALA A 143 19.08 9.43 -15.49
N THR A 144 20.12 9.21 -16.31
CA THR A 144 20.48 10.12 -17.40
C THR A 144 19.38 10.21 -18.45
N PHE A 145 18.83 9.06 -18.89
CA PHE A 145 17.72 9.04 -19.84
C PHE A 145 16.53 9.87 -19.34
N LEU A 146 16.03 9.63 -18.13
CA LEU A 146 14.87 10.37 -17.61
C LEU A 146 15.16 11.87 -17.45
N ASN A 147 16.39 12.23 -17.07
CA ASN A 147 16.81 13.62 -17.00
C ASN A 147 16.79 14.31 -18.38
N ASP A 148 17.24 13.63 -19.44
CA ASP A 148 17.21 14.16 -20.81
C ASP A 148 15.77 14.40 -21.32
N TRP A 149 14.82 13.60 -20.84
CA TRP A 149 13.38 13.77 -21.12
C TRP A 149 12.67 14.74 -20.14
N GLY A 150 13.38 15.29 -19.15
CA GLY A 150 12.81 16.20 -18.15
C GLY A 150 11.85 15.52 -17.16
N VAL A 151 11.97 14.20 -16.98
CA VAL A 151 11.09 13.40 -16.13
C VAL A 151 11.71 13.21 -14.75
N ARG A 152 10.96 13.52 -13.69
CA ARG A 152 11.39 13.26 -12.31
C ARG A 152 11.24 11.77 -11.99
N HIS A 153 12.29 11.14 -11.47
CA HIS A 153 12.24 9.75 -11.03
C HIS A 153 12.13 9.66 -9.50
N THR A 154 11.18 8.87 -9.02
CA THR A 154 11.01 8.56 -7.60
C THR A 154 10.95 7.04 -7.37
N PHE A 155 11.43 6.61 -6.20
CA PHE A 155 11.37 5.22 -5.80
C PHE A 155 10.19 4.95 -4.85
N GLY A 156 9.73 3.71 -4.86
CA GLY A 156 8.69 3.18 -3.98
C GLY A 156 9.17 2.67 -2.65
#